data_AF-A0A3M1EHY3-F1
#
_entry.id   AF-A0A3M1EHY3-F1
#
_cell.length_a   1.000
_cell.length_b   1.000
_cell.length_c   1.000
_cell.angle_alpha   90.00
_cell.angle_beta   90.00
_cell.angle_gamma   90.00
#
_symmetry.space_group_name_H-M   'P 1'
#
loop_
_entity.id
_entity.type
_entity.pdbx_description
1 polymer ?
#
loop_
_entity_poly.entity_id
_entity_poly.type
_entity_poly.pdbx_seq_one_letter_code
_entity_poly.pdbx_strand_id
1 'polypeptide(L)'
;MAKTAPEIVREVVGRGYEVACCGYYHRSIHQMTPAEFVEDLRRAREALERAAGVPVVGHRVAHGRVGPSDLWVLNALAREGFAYDSSLMPLFRAFREEPWRRFVHRHRSEGGEIWEFPISTIRLFGFDLPIGGGNYLRQFPPFLMRRAVASWDRRFEAPFVMYFHVWELDPSQPRITAAPLLTRIRHYRNLERYEAILSDYFARYRFIGIGEYLGLRGERRREEREERFDPLPWREEGIPVRREPASRPGLEERPGVTIVVPCYNEEQGLTYLANTLTRLEEELGGTYALHFVFVDDGSSDGTGAALERLFGGRPNHTILTHPANEGVAAAILTG
;
A
#
# COMPACT_ATOMS: atom_id res chain seq x y z
N MET A 1 -5.62 -7.72 -4.02
CA MET A 1 -6.71 -8.04 -3.07
C MET A 1 -8.03 -8.32 -3.76
N ALA A 2 -8.64 -7.39 -4.50
CA ALA A 2 -9.97 -7.61 -5.10
C ALA A 2 -10.08 -8.86 -6.00
N LYS A 3 -9.03 -9.19 -6.77
CA LYS A 3 -8.99 -10.42 -7.59
C LYS A 3 -8.54 -11.66 -6.83
N THR A 4 -7.63 -11.51 -5.87
CA THR A 4 -6.94 -12.61 -5.19
C THR A 4 -7.65 -13.09 -3.93
N ALA A 5 -8.43 -12.20 -3.30
CA ALA A 5 -9.17 -12.43 -2.06
C ALA A 5 -10.48 -11.59 -2.04
N PRO A 6 -11.40 -11.79 -3.02
CA PRO A 6 -12.65 -11.03 -3.11
C PRO A 6 -13.56 -11.20 -1.89
N GLU A 7 -13.46 -12.32 -1.17
CA GLU A 7 -14.17 -12.59 0.08
C GLU A 7 -13.80 -11.59 1.19
N ILE A 8 -12.55 -11.15 1.27
CA ILE A 8 -12.13 -10.13 2.24
C ILE A 8 -12.81 -8.79 1.91
N VAL A 9 -12.88 -8.42 0.64
CA VAL A 9 -13.57 -7.19 0.21
C VAL A 9 -15.07 -7.27 0.56
N ARG A 10 -15.70 -8.41 0.30
CA ARG A 10 -17.11 -8.66 0.67
C ARG A 10 -17.35 -8.57 2.16
N GLU A 11 -16.44 -9.11 2.97
CA GLU A 11 -16.54 -9.07 4.42
C GLU A 11 -16.45 -7.64 4.96
N VAL A 12 -15.51 -6.84 4.44
CA VAL A 12 -15.38 -5.41 4.79
C VAL A 12 -16.69 -4.67 4.52
N VAL A 13 -17.29 -4.88 3.33
CA VAL A 13 -18.58 -4.29 2.98
C VAL A 13 -19.72 -4.84 3.83
N GLY A 14 -19.74 -6.15 4.09
CA GLY A 14 -20.75 -6.85 4.89
C GLY A 14 -20.83 -6.32 6.33
N ARG A 15 -19.67 -5.97 6.91
CA ARG A 15 -19.55 -5.29 8.22
C ARG A 15 -19.88 -3.79 8.18
N GLY A 16 -20.33 -3.31 7.03
CA GLY A 16 -20.73 -1.92 6.83
C GLY A 16 -19.56 -0.95 6.67
N TYR A 17 -18.32 -1.40 6.47
CA TYR A 17 -17.19 -0.50 6.19
C TYR A 17 -17.16 -0.07 4.73
N GLU A 18 -16.42 1.00 4.46
CA GLU A 18 -16.24 1.57 3.13
C GLU A 18 -15.05 0.98 2.40
N VAL A 19 -15.23 0.71 1.11
CA VAL A 19 -14.18 0.29 0.20
C VAL A 19 -13.97 1.42 -0.80
N ALA A 20 -12.72 1.88 -0.89
CA ALA A 20 -12.27 2.91 -1.81
C ALA A 20 -11.21 2.33 -2.77
N CYS A 21 -11.01 3.00 -3.90
CA CYS A 21 -10.01 2.63 -4.90
C CYS A 21 -8.61 3.11 -4.49
N CYS A 22 -7.61 2.25 -4.67
CA CYS A 22 -6.20 2.57 -4.39
C CYS A 22 -5.28 2.28 -5.58
N GLY A 23 -5.85 2.24 -6.80
CA GLY A 23 -5.15 1.81 -8.00
C GLY A 23 -5.01 0.28 -8.11
N TYR A 24 -4.67 -0.20 -9.31
CA TYR A 24 -4.65 -1.62 -9.64
C TYR A 24 -3.24 -2.21 -9.46
N TYR A 25 -2.22 -1.52 -9.98
CA TYR A 25 -0.82 -1.97 -9.93
C TYR A 25 -0.05 -1.47 -8.71
N HIS A 26 -0.66 -0.62 -7.88
CA HIS A 26 -0.03 -0.05 -6.68
C HIS A 26 1.28 0.72 -6.98
N ARG A 27 1.38 1.36 -8.17
CA ARG A 27 2.54 2.19 -8.55
C ARG A 27 2.37 3.63 -8.07
N SER A 28 3.48 4.37 -8.01
CA SER A 28 3.45 5.82 -7.77
C SER A 28 2.82 6.53 -8.97
N ILE A 29 2.05 7.60 -8.71
CA ILE A 29 1.53 8.48 -9.78
C ILE A 29 2.65 9.11 -10.62
N HIS A 30 3.85 9.24 -10.05
CA HIS A 30 5.04 9.78 -10.72
C HIS A 30 5.67 8.79 -11.71
N GLN A 31 5.22 7.54 -11.70
CA GLN A 31 5.64 6.47 -12.62
C GLN A 31 4.57 6.18 -13.68
N MET A 32 3.54 7.02 -13.77
CA MET A 32 2.44 6.86 -14.70
C MET A 32 2.23 8.14 -15.49
N THR A 33 1.91 8.00 -16.77
CA THR A 33 1.26 9.06 -17.54
C THR A 33 -0.19 9.25 -17.06
N PRO A 34 -0.80 10.42 -17.32
CA PRO A 34 -2.21 10.63 -16.98
C PRO A 34 -3.16 9.61 -17.61
N ALA A 35 -2.86 9.12 -18.82
CA ALA A 35 -3.66 8.10 -19.48
C ALA A 35 -3.55 6.73 -18.78
N GLU A 36 -2.34 6.33 -18.40
CA GLU A 36 -2.12 5.09 -17.64
C GLU A 36 -2.76 5.16 -16.25
N PHE A 37 -2.75 6.32 -15.61
CA PHE A 37 -3.44 6.51 -14.33
C PHE A 37 -4.95 6.27 -14.47
N VAL A 38 -5.59 6.82 -15.52
CA VAL A 38 -7.02 6.62 -15.77
C VAL A 38 -7.33 5.15 -16.07
N GLU A 39 -6.49 4.47 -16.85
CA GLU A 39 -6.67 3.04 -17.12
C GLU A 39 -6.51 2.17 -15.87
N ASP A 40 -5.47 2.44 -15.06
CA ASP A 40 -5.25 1.77 -13.77
C ASP A 40 -6.44 1.97 -12.83
N LEU A 41 -6.95 3.20 -12.76
CA LEU A 41 -8.11 3.58 -11.95
C LEU A 41 -9.38 2.83 -12.37
N ARG A 42 -9.69 2.78 -13.68
CA ARG A 42 -10.86 2.08 -14.21
C ARG A 42 -10.79 0.59 -13.91
N ARG A 43 -9.63 -0.03 -14.17
CA ARG A 43 -9.40 -1.45 -13.91
C ARG A 43 -9.51 -1.78 -12.42
N ALA A 44 -8.96 -0.93 -11.55
CA ALA A 44 -9.06 -1.07 -10.10
C ALA A 44 -10.50 -0.97 -9.62
N ARG A 45 -11.21 0.08 -10.05
CA ARG A 45 -12.62 0.32 -9.69
C ARG A 45 -13.50 -0.84 -10.12
N GLU A 46 -13.38 -1.31 -11.36
CA GLU A 46 -14.16 -2.42 -11.88
C GLU A 46 -13.89 -3.73 -11.09
N ALA A 47 -12.63 -4.01 -10.76
CA ALA A 47 -12.28 -5.17 -9.92
C ALA A 47 -12.85 -5.06 -8.50
N LEU A 48 -12.78 -3.88 -7.90
CA LEU A 48 -13.32 -3.63 -6.56
C LEU A 48 -14.85 -3.69 -6.54
N GLU A 49 -15.54 -3.06 -7.49
CA GLU A 49 -17.01 -3.07 -7.56
C GLU A 49 -17.55 -4.49 -7.78
N ARG A 50 -16.89 -5.30 -8.64
CA ARG A 50 -17.22 -6.72 -8.79
C ARG A 50 -17.07 -7.51 -7.49
N ALA A 51 -16.00 -7.26 -6.74
CA ALA A 51 -15.76 -7.96 -5.48
C ALA A 51 -16.71 -7.45 -4.37
N ALA A 52 -16.87 -6.13 -4.26
CA ALA A 52 -17.61 -5.45 -3.20
C ALA A 52 -19.13 -5.55 -3.36
N GLY A 53 -19.63 -5.69 -4.59
CA GLY A 53 -21.06 -5.65 -4.90
C GLY A 53 -21.73 -4.29 -4.67
N VAL A 54 -20.92 -3.23 -4.49
CA VAL A 54 -21.37 -1.85 -4.28
C VAL A 54 -20.52 -0.88 -5.10
N PRO A 55 -21.04 0.29 -5.48
CA PRO A 55 -20.25 1.32 -6.17
C PRO A 55 -19.05 1.78 -5.34
N VAL A 56 -17.91 1.98 -6.00
CA VAL A 56 -16.69 2.51 -5.38
C VAL A 56 -16.55 3.97 -5.77
N VAL A 57 -16.78 4.86 -4.82
CA VAL A 57 -16.88 6.32 -5.06
C VAL A 57 -15.70 7.12 -4.50
N GLY A 58 -14.85 6.48 -3.70
CA GLY A 58 -13.67 7.07 -3.08
C GLY A 58 -12.37 6.62 -3.72
N HIS A 59 -11.36 7.48 -3.67
CA HIS A 59 -10.00 7.15 -4.11
C HIS A 59 -8.94 7.58 -3.09
N ARG A 60 -7.80 6.89 -3.09
CA ARG A 60 -6.56 7.33 -2.45
C ARG A 60 -5.37 6.75 -3.19
N VAL A 61 -4.35 7.55 -3.51
CA VAL A 61 -3.14 7.02 -4.16
C VAL A 61 -2.44 5.95 -3.31
N ALA A 62 -1.99 4.88 -3.97
CA ALA A 62 -1.29 3.76 -3.34
C ALA A 62 0.06 4.14 -2.73
N HIS A 63 0.85 4.93 -3.46
CA HIS A 63 2.20 5.27 -3.06
C HIS A 63 2.57 6.70 -3.44
N GLY A 64 3.44 7.28 -2.62
CA GLY A 64 3.99 8.59 -2.85
C GLY A 64 3.24 9.71 -2.15
N ARG A 65 3.55 10.93 -2.57
CA ARG A 65 2.94 12.16 -2.05
C ARG A 65 2.26 12.86 -3.21
N VAL A 66 1.06 13.36 -2.97
CA VAL A 66 0.37 14.25 -3.90
C VAL A 66 0.55 15.69 -3.42
N GLY A 67 1.34 16.45 -4.17
CA GLY A 67 1.63 17.85 -3.92
C GLY A 67 0.95 18.79 -4.92
N PRO A 68 1.31 20.09 -4.89
CA PRO A 68 0.74 21.09 -5.81
C PRO A 68 0.94 20.80 -7.30
N SER A 69 2.06 20.15 -7.67
CA SER A 69 2.33 19.74 -9.05
C SER A 69 1.42 18.61 -9.54
N ASP A 70 0.75 17.92 -8.61
CA ASP A 70 0.08 16.65 -8.86
C ASP A 70 -1.46 16.80 -8.86
N LEU A 71 -1.96 18.04 -8.82
CA LEU A 71 -3.41 18.34 -8.79
C LEU A 71 -4.15 17.87 -10.05
N TRP A 72 -3.43 17.51 -11.11
CA TRP A 72 -4.00 16.85 -12.27
C TRP A 72 -4.68 15.51 -11.92
N VAL A 73 -4.22 14.83 -10.86
CA VAL A 73 -4.83 13.58 -10.35
C VAL A 73 -6.27 13.84 -9.93
N LEU A 74 -6.53 14.93 -9.20
CA LEU A 74 -7.88 15.31 -8.78
C LEU A 74 -8.78 15.63 -9.99
N ASN A 75 -8.22 16.25 -11.04
CA ASN A 75 -8.95 16.51 -12.28
C ASN A 75 -9.33 15.20 -12.98
N ALA A 76 -8.43 14.22 -13.03
CA ALA A 76 -8.69 12.91 -13.62
C ALA A 76 -9.76 12.15 -12.84
N LEU A 77 -9.67 12.13 -11.51
CA LEU A 77 -10.66 11.48 -10.64
C LEU A 77 -12.06 12.11 -10.78
N ALA A 78 -12.15 13.44 -10.86
CA ALA A 78 -13.41 14.14 -11.07
C ALA A 78 -14.07 13.75 -12.41
N ARG A 79 -13.27 13.67 -13.49
CA ARG A 79 -13.76 13.23 -14.82
C ARG A 79 -14.26 11.79 -14.84
N GLU A 80 -13.62 10.92 -14.06
CA GLU A 80 -14.00 9.52 -13.90
C GLU A 80 -15.15 9.30 -12.90
N GLY A 81 -15.72 10.39 -12.37
CA GLY A 81 -16.91 10.36 -11.51
C GLY A 81 -16.65 9.86 -10.10
N PHE A 82 -15.43 10.01 -9.57
CA PHE A 82 -15.17 9.80 -8.15
C PHE A 82 -15.76 10.96 -7.33
N ALA A 83 -16.39 10.62 -6.21
CA ALA A 83 -17.01 11.61 -5.33
C ALA A 83 -15.99 12.28 -4.41
N TYR A 84 -14.94 11.55 -4.02
CA TYR A 84 -13.86 12.08 -3.20
C TYR A 84 -12.50 11.40 -3.42
N ASP A 85 -11.45 12.12 -3.04
CA ASP A 85 -10.07 11.65 -2.90
C ASP A 85 -9.52 11.96 -1.49
N SER A 86 -8.54 11.19 -1.04
CA SER A 86 -7.84 11.41 0.24
C SER A 86 -6.32 11.25 0.07
N SER A 87 -5.76 11.91 -0.93
CA SER A 87 -4.35 11.75 -1.32
C SER A 87 -3.47 12.96 -1.00
N LEU A 88 -4.03 14.16 -0.85
CA LEU A 88 -3.21 15.34 -0.58
C LEU A 88 -2.50 15.21 0.76
N MET A 89 -1.19 15.50 0.72
CA MET A 89 -0.36 15.54 1.92
C MET A 89 0.27 16.93 2.07
N PRO A 90 -0.34 17.83 2.87
CA PRO A 90 0.17 19.17 3.13
C PRO A 90 1.41 19.16 4.03
N LEU A 91 2.54 18.73 3.47
CA LEU A 91 3.80 18.58 4.20
C LEU A 91 4.65 19.85 4.10
N PHE A 92 5.15 20.32 5.24
CA PHE A 92 6.00 21.50 5.39
C PHE A 92 5.38 22.77 4.79
N ARG A 93 5.80 23.13 3.58
CA ARG A 93 5.39 24.34 2.86
C ARG A 93 4.79 24.03 1.49
N ALA A 94 4.44 22.77 1.22
CA ALA A 94 3.93 22.33 -0.08
C ALA A 94 2.76 23.21 -0.55
N PHE A 95 1.75 23.42 0.30
CA PHE A 95 0.58 24.27 0.00
C PHE A 95 0.63 25.62 0.72
N ARG A 96 1.81 26.26 0.78
CA ARG A 96 1.94 27.56 1.48
C ARG A 96 1.10 28.68 0.86
N GLU A 97 0.88 28.63 -0.45
CA GLU A 97 0.09 29.62 -1.22
C GLU A 97 -1.40 29.34 -1.11
N GLU A 98 -1.77 28.08 -0.89
CA GLU A 98 -3.15 27.62 -0.71
C GLU A 98 -3.31 26.89 0.64
N PRO A 99 -3.09 27.58 1.78
CA PRO A 99 -3.02 26.95 3.09
C PRO A 99 -4.33 26.30 3.54
N TRP A 100 -5.45 26.62 2.88
CA TRP A 100 -6.76 26.02 3.08
C TRP A 100 -6.85 24.58 2.55
N ARG A 101 -5.95 24.16 1.63
CA ARG A 101 -5.89 22.78 1.10
C ARG A 101 -5.50 21.71 2.11
N ARG A 102 -5.22 22.09 3.35
CA ARG A 102 -5.04 21.15 4.47
C ARG A 102 -6.35 20.71 5.12
N PHE A 103 -7.44 21.41 4.83
CA PHE A 103 -8.78 21.10 5.34
C PHE A 103 -9.58 20.43 4.23
N VAL A 104 -10.69 19.79 4.61
CA VAL A 104 -11.62 19.24 3.63
C VAL A 104 -12.13 20.35 2.70
N HIS A 105 -12.03 20.14 1.41
CA HIS A 105 -12.40 21.14 0.41
C HIS A 105 -12.90 20.49 -0.88
N ARG A 106 -13.58 21.27 -1.72
CA ARG A 106 -13.89 20.86 -3.09
C ARG A 106 -12.80 21.32 -4.03
N HIS A 107 -12.29 20.41 -4.85
CA HIS A 107 -11.44 20.72 -5.98
C HIS A 107 -12.32 20.78 -7.23
N ARG A 108 -12.33 21.93 -7.90
CA ARG A 108 -13.15 22.17 -9.11
C ARG A 108 -12.24 22.25 -10.32
N SER A 109 -12.64 21.57 -11.38
CA SER A 109 -11.96 21.57 -12.67
C SER A 109 -12.98 21.61 -13.81
N GLU A 110 -12.53 21.80 -15.04
CA GLU A 110 -13.39 21.70 -16.23
C GLU A 110 -14.07 20.32 -16.36
N GLY A 111 -13.49 19.29 -15.76
CA GLY A 111 -13.99 17.91 -15.80
C GLY A 111 -14.99 17.54 -14.70
N GLY A 112 -15.34 18.47 -13.82
CA GLY A 112 -16.22 18.23 -12.68
C GLY A 112 -15.61 18.71 -11.35
N GLU A 113 -16.30 18.37 -10.26
CA GLU A 113 -15.84 18.63 -8.90
C GLU A 113 -15.63 17.33 -8.14
N ILE A 114 -14.65 17.32 -7.24
CA ILE A 114 -14.37 16.22 -6.33
C ILE A 114 -14.09 16.77 -4.94
N TRP A 115 -14.52 16.05 -3.90
CA TRP A 115 -14.12 16.37 -2.53
C TRP A 115 -12.72 15.85 -2.24
N GLU A 116 -11.89 16.67 -1.61
CA GLU A 116 -10.58 16.26 -1.13
C GLU A 116 -10.57 16.19 0.39
N PHE A 117 -10.02 15.10 0.92
CA PHE A 117 -9.79 14.83 2.35
C PHE A 117 -8.29 14.69 2.62
N PRO A 118 -7.57 15.82 2.79
CA PRO A 118 -6.13 15.80 3.00
C PRO A 118 -5.77 15.14 4.32
N ILE A 119 -4.57 14.55 4.39
CA ILE A 119 -4.02 14.04 5.66
C ILE A 119 -3.90 15.20 6.65
N SER A 120 -4.49 15.04 7.85
CA SER A 120 -4.50 16.10 8.86
C SER A 120 -3.09 16.47 9.33
N THR A 121 -2.87 17.76 9.50
CA THR A 121 -1.58 18.36 9.89
C THR A 121 -1.74 19.30 11.09
N ILE A 122 -0.64 19.65 11.75
CA ILE A 122 -0.57 20.78 12.70
C ILE A 122 0.39 21.82 12.14
N ARG A 123 0.05 23.12 12.27
CA ARG A 123 0.97 24.19 11.89
C ARG A 123 1.85 24.56 13.07
N LEU A 124 3.16 24.40 12.90
CA LEU A 124 4.16 24.81 13.89
C LEU A 124 5.25 25.63 13.19
N PHE A 125 5.50 26.86 13.68
CA PHE A 125 6.47 27.80 13.10
C PHE A 125 6.33 28.01 11.56
N GLY A 126 5.10 28.00 11.05
CA GLY A 126 4.82 28.15 9.62
C GLY A 126 5.07 26.89 8.78
N PHE A 127 5.30 25.74 9.41
CA PHE A 127 5.41 24.44 8.75
C PHE A 127 4.22 23.55 9.12
N ASP A 128 3.64 22.90 8.11
CA ASP A 128 2.59 21.91 8.31
C ASP A 128 3.22 20.54 8.54
N LEU A 129 3.05 20.02 9.76
CA LEU A 129 3.56 18.73 10.18
C LEU A 129 2.41 17.73 10.22
N PRO A 130 2.51 16.58 9.54
CA PRO A 130 1.45 15.58 9.50
C PRO A 130 1.24 14.97 10.87
N ILE A 131 -0.03 14.87 11.25
CA ILE A 131 -0.48 14.27 12.50
C ILE A 131 -1.50 13.14 12.26
N GLY A 132 -1.95 12.97 11.02
CA GLY A 132 -3.00 12.03 10.59
C GLY A 132 -2.64 10.55 10.61
N GLY A 133 -1.57 10.09 11.26
CA GLY A 133 -1.33 8.65 11.44
C GLY A 133 -0.06 8.06 10.83
N GLY A 134 -0.05 6.73 10.74
CA GLY A 134 1.06 5.90 10.27
C GLY A 134 2.36 6.17 11.03
N ASN A 135 3.43 6.35 10.25
CA ASN A 135 4.76 6.66 10.76
C ASN A 135 4.74 7.79 11.82
N TYR A 136 3.97 8.87 11.65
CA TYR A 136 4.04 10.03 12.55
C TYR A 136 3.56 9.71 13.97
N LEU A 137 2.48 8.94 14.10
CA LEU A 137 1.99 8.49 15.41
C LEU A 137 2.99 7.57 16.14
N ARG A 138 3.78 6.81 15.39
CA ARG A 138 4.81 5.91 15.95
C ARG A 138 6.09 6.64 16.34
N GLN A 139 6.50 7.66 15.58
CA GLN A 139 7.79 8.34 15.79
C GLN A 139 7.73 9.36 16.92
N PHE A 140 6.62 10.09 17.06
CA PHE A 140 6.50 11.15 18.06
C PHE A 140 6.00 10.65 19.42
N PRO A 141 6.36 11.32 20.52
CA PRO A 141 5.81 11.01 21.84
C PRO A 141 4.28 10.99 21.86
N PRO A 142 3.62 9.93 22.38
CA PRO A 142 2.17 9.79 22.34
C PRO A 142 1.41 10.97 22.95
N PHE A 143 1.92 11.58 24.01
CA PHE A 143 1.27 12.75 24.64
C PHE A 143 1.24 13.98 23.72
N LEU A 144 2.27 14.18 22.89
CA LEU A 144 2.30 15.28 21.92
C LEU A 144 1.28 15.03 20.81
N MET A 145 1.24 13.79 20.29
CA MET A 145 0.27 13.40 19.28
C MET A 145 -1.16 13.52 19.77
N ARG A 146 -1.46 13.02 20.98
CA ARG A 146 -2.79 13.18 21.60
C ARG A 146 -3.20 14.64 21.73
N ARG A 147 -2.28 15.51 22.18
CA ARG A 147 -2.54 16.95 22.28
C ARG A 147 -2.77 17.59 20.92
N ALA A 148 -2.04 17.17 19.89
CA ALA A 148 -2.21 17.68 18.53
C ALA A 148 -3.57 17.27 17.94
N VAL A 149 -3.96 16.00 18.07
CA VAL A 149 -5.27 15.49 17.60
C VAL A 149 -6.41 16.17 18.37
N ALA A 150 -6.35 16.23 19.70
CA ALA A 150 -7.34 16.93 20.51
C ALA A 150 -7.41 18.44 20.21
N SER A 151 -6.28 19.04 19.80
CA SER A 151 -6.27 20.43 19.36
C SER A 151 -6.90 20.62 17.99
N TRP A 152 -6.83 19.64 17.10
CA TRP A 152 -7.53 19.69 15.81
C TRP A 152 -9.03 19.63 16.04
N ASP A 153 -9.48 18.61 16.75
CA ASP A 153 -10.89 18.34 17.07
C ASP A 153 -11.60 19.54 17.74
N ARG A 154 -10.90 20.25 18.64
CA ARG A 154 -11.47 21.45 19.30
C ARG A 154 -11.45 22.72 18.46
N ARG A 155 -10.60 22.84 17.44
CA ARG A 155 -10.34 24.12 16.75
C ARG A 155 -10.94 24.19 15.36
N PHE A 156 -11.21 23.06 14.74
CA PHE A 156 -11.65 23.00 13.35
C PHE A 156 -12.93 22.21 13.24
N GLU A 157 -13.84 22.69 12.41
CA GLU A 157 -15.05 21.94 12.03
C GLU A 157 -14.72 20.81 11.04
N ALA A 158 -13.59 20.90 10.33
CA ALA A 158 -13.14 19.87 9.40
C ALA A 158 -12.77 18.57 10.14
N PRO A 159 -13.20 17.40 9.64
CA PRO A 159 -12.89 16.12 10.28
C PRO A 159 -11.39 15.87 10.32
N PHE A 160 -10.96 15.15 11.35
CA PHE A 160 -9.61 14.64 11.42
C PHE A 160 -9.46 13.40 10.54
N VAL A 161 -8.56 13.45 9.56
CA VAL A 161 -8.29 12.34 8.65
C VAL A 161 -7.14 11.52 9.20
N MET A 162 -7.47 10.33 9.73
CA MET A 162 -6.52 9.33 10.22
C MET A 162 -6.28 8.25 9.17
N TYR A 163 -5.03 7.83 8.98
CA TYR A 163 -4.66 6.70 8.14
C TYR A 163 -3.61 5.82 8.82
N PHE A 164 -3.60 4.55 8.43
CA PHE A 164 -2.56 3.59 8.78
C PHE A 164 -2.53 2.46 7.76
N HIS A 165 -1.45 1.69 7.74
CA HIS A 165 -1.37 0.49 6.93
C HIS A 165 -1.52 -0.75 7.79
N VAL A 166 -2.10 -1.81 7.21
CA VAL A 166 -2.28 -3.09 7.89
C VAL A 166 -0.94 -3.70 8.36
N TRP A 167 0.15 -3.51 7.60
CA TRP A 167 1.48 -3.97 8.01
C TRP A 167 2.01 -3.27 9.26
N GLU A 168 1.49 -2.10 9.62
CA GLU A 168 1.89 -1.41 10.86
C GLU A 168 1.34 -2.09 12.10
N LEU A 169 0.38 -3.02 11.94
CA LEU A 169 -0.18 -3.86 12.99
C LEU A 169 0.49 -5.24 13.08
N ASP A 170 1.48 -5.52 12.22
CA ASP A 170 2.24 -6.76 12.25
C ASP A 170 3.67 -6.49 12.76
N PRO A 171 3.93 -6.66 14.07
CA PRO A 171 5.29 -6.52 14.61
C PRO A 171 6.21 -7.69 14.22
N SER A 172 5.66 -8.79 13.73
CA SER A 172 6.39 -10.02 13.38
C SER A 172 6.92 -10.04 11.94
N GLN A 173 6.63 -8.99 11.17
CA GLN A 173 7.05 -8.89 9.78
C GLN A 173 8.58 -9.04 9.60
N PRO A 174 9.04 -9.62 8.47
CA PRO A 174 10.45 -9.75 8.16
C PRO A 174 11.20 -8.41 8.22
N ARG A 175 12.40 -8.43 8.83
CA ARG A 175 13.25 -7.25 8.96
C ARG A 175 14.25 -7.15 7.83
N ILE A 176 14.10 -6.11 7.00
CA ILE A 176 15.04 -5.77 5.94
C ILE A 176 16.22 -5.01 6.56
N THR A 177 17.35 -5.70 6.69
CA THR A 177 18.58 -5.13 7.27
C THR A 177 19.38 -4.29 6.27
N ALA A 178 19.26 -4.57 4.97
CA ALA A 178 19.97 -3.88 3.90
C ALA A 178 19.48 -2.45 3.64
N ALA A 179 18.31 -2.06 4.18
CA ALA A 179 17.76 -0.73 3.96
C ALA A 179 18.51 0.36 4.76
N PRO A 180 18.57 1.61 4.25
CA PRO A 180 19.15 2.74 4.98
C PRO A 180 18.57 2.91 6.38
N LEU A 181 19.37 3.37 7.34
CA LEU A 181 18.97 3.50 8.74
C LEU A 181 17.67 4.30 8.92
N LEU A 182 17.51 5.40 8.19
CA LEU A 182 16.30 6.21 8.24
C LEU A 182 15.05 5.45 7.76
N THR A 183 15.18 4.65 6.71
CA THR A 183 14.10 3.79 6.21
C THR A 183 13.74 2.75 7.25
N ARG A 184 14.74 2.10 7.87
CA ARG A 184 14.51 1.12 8.94
C ARG A 184 13.85 1.74 10.16
N ILE A 185 14.23 2.96 10.56
CA ILE A 185 13.58 3.67 11.67
C ILE A 185 12.12 3.96 11.34
N ARG A 186 11.85 4.50 10.15
CA ARG A 186 10.48 4.80 9.71
C ARG A 186 9.61 3.56 9.63
N HIS A 187 10.18 2.45 9.20
CA HIS A 187 9.47 1.20 9.02
C HIS A 187 9.23 0.48 10.35
N TYR A 188 10.27 0.25 11.15
CA TYR A 188 10.23 -0.70 12.26
C TYR A 188 10.06 -0.12 13.66
N ARG A 189 10.26 1.19 13.87
CA ARG A 189 10.24 1.76 15.22
C ARG A 189 8.82 1.76 15.80
N ASN A 190 8.71 1.31 17.06
CA ASN A 190 7.48 1.29 17.86
C ASN A 190 6.29 0.55 17.20
N LEU A 191 6.54 -0.44 16.33
CA LEU A 191 5.48 -1.23 15.71
C LEU A 191 4.63 -1.97 16.75
N GLU A 192 5.28 -2.54 17.76
CA GLU A 192 4.65 -3.29 18.85
C GLU A 192 3.67 -2.47 19.70
N ARG A 193 3.73 -1.13 19.59
CA ARG A 193 2.85 -0.23 20.34
C ARG A 193 1.68 0.27 19.50
N TYR A 194 1.70 0.04 18.20
CA TYR A 194 0.83 0.77 17.29
C TYR A 194 -0.65 0.38 17.43
N GLU A 195 -0.92 -0.91 17.67
CA GLU A 195 -2.26 -1.39 18.00
C GLU A 195 -2.84 -0.70 19.25
N ALA A 196 -2.05 -0.57 20.31
CA ALA A 196 -2.47 0.12 21.52
C ALA A 196 -2.68 1.63 21.29
N ILE A 197 -1.88 2.25 20.42
CA ILE A 197 -2.07 3.65 20.02
C ILE A 197 -3.41 3.83 19.29
N LEU A 198 -3.72 2.99 18.30
CA LEU A 198 -4.99 3.08 17.57
C LEU A 198 -6.20 2.82 18.49
N SER A 199 -6.10 1.81 19.35
CA SER A 199 -7.16 1.48 20.32
C SER A 199 -7.50 2.67 21.23
N ASP A 200 -6.51 3.42 21.68
CA ASP A 200 -6.71 4.63 22.49
C ASP A 200 -7.42 5.75 21.70
N TYR A 201 -7.19 5.89 20.40
CA TYR A 201 -7.93 6.84 19.58
C TYR A 201 -9.36 6.38 19.30
N PHE A 202 -9.56 5.10 18.97
CA PHE A 202 -10.89 4.54 18.73
C PHE A 202 -11.79 4.56 19.96
N ALA A 203 -11.22 4.50 21.17
CA ALA A 203 -11.98 4.66 22.41
C ALA A 203 -12.38 6.12 22.73
N ARG A 204 -11.68 7.11 22.16
CA ARG A 204 -11.85 8.54 22.48
C ARG A 204 -12.68 9.30 21.46
N TYR A 205 -12.67 8.88 20.21
CA TYR A 205 -13.28 9.61 19.11
C TYR A 205 -14.19 8.70 18.30
N ARG A 206 -15.22 9.29 17.71
CA ARG A 206 -16.07 8.61 16.73
C ARG A 206 -15.40 8.69 15.36
N PHE A 207 -15.15 7.54 14.76
CA PHE A 207 -14.69 7.43 13.38
C PHE A 207 -15.84 6.99 12.47
N ILE A 208 -15.92 7.61 11.30
CA ILE A 208 -16.90 7.30 10.25
C ILE A 208 -16.17 7.20 8.90
N GLY A 209 -16.81 6.57 7.91
CA GLY A 209 -16.31 6.58 6.53
C GLY A 209 -16.45 7.95 5.88
N ILE A 210 -15.62 8.25 4.89
CA ILE A 210 -15.71 9.52 4.14
C ILE A 210 -17.03 9.56 3.34
N GLY A 211 -17.44 8.45 2.76
CA GLY A 211 -18.73 8.35 2.07
C GLY A 211 -19.92 8.56 3.01
N GLU A 212 -19.83 8.15 4.28
CA GLU A 212 -20.84 8.45 5.32
C GLU A 212 -20.86 9.94 5.66
N TYR A 213 -19.68 10.55 5.87
CA TYR A 213 -19.56 11.99 6.13
C TYR A 213 -20.17 12.85 5.01
N LEU A 214 -20.02 12.42 3.75
CA LEU A 214 -20.61 13.09 2.59
C LEU A 214 -22.09 12.76 2.33
N GLY A 215 -22.70 11.86 3.10
CA GLY A 215 -24.07 11.42 2.89
C GLY A 215 -24.28 10.58 1.61
N LEU A 216 -23.22 9.94 1.10
CA LEU A 216 -23.25 9.15 -0.14
C LEU A 216 -23.74 7.71 0.07
N ARG A 217 -23.88 7.28 1.33
CA ARG A 217 -24.50 5.99 1.66
C ARG A 217 -26.00 6.17 1.80
N GLY A 218 -26.77 5.49 0.94
CA GLY A 218 -28.20 5.30 1.17
C GLY A 218 -28.43 4.75 2.58
N GLU A 219 -29.52 5.16 3.21
CA GLU A 219 -29.89 4.92 4.61
C GLU A 219 -29.85 3.44 5.05
N ARG A 220 -28.66 2.85 5.18
CA ARG A 220 -28.46 1.71 6.05
C ARG A 220 -28.06 2.30 7.39
N ARG A 221 -29.07 2.59 8.22
CA ARG A 221 -28.87 2.68 9.67
C ARG A 221 -28.02 1.47 10.04
N ARG A 222 -26.86 1.70 10.65
CA ARG A 222 -26.25 0.70 11.52
C ARG A 222 -27.31 0.42 12.57
N GLU A 223 -28.13 -0.61 12.36
CA GLU A 223 -28.73 -1.29 13.47
C GLU A 223 -27.56 -1.63 14.39
N GLU A 224 -27.66 -1.22 15.66
CA GLU A 224 -26.72 -1.59 16.71
C GLU A 224 -26.80 -3.10 16.91
N ARG A 225 -26.29 -3.88 15.94
CA ARG A 225 -25.91 -5.24 16.22
C ARG A 225 -24.71 -5.11 17.13
N GLU A 226 -24.86 -5.56 18.37
CA GLU A 226 -23.75 -6.09 19.16
C GLU A 226 -23.11 -7.23 18.35
N GLU A 227 -22.37 -6.87 17.30
CA GLU A 227 -21.59 -7.81 16.53
C GLU A 227 -20.40 -8.17 17.39
N ARG A 228 -20.62 -9.24 18.17
CA ARG A 228 -19.58 -10.08 18.72
C ARG A 228 -18.55 -10.26 17.61
N PHE A 229 -17.34 -9.74 17.83
CA PHE A 229 -16.22 -9.95 16.93
C PHE A 229 -15.93 -11.45 16.94
N ASP A 230 -16.56 -12.18 16.04
CA ASP A 230 -16.15 -13.52 15.67
C ASP A 230 -15.13 -13.29 14.55
N PRO A 231 -13.82 -13.28 14.85
CA PRO A 231 -12.86 -13.36 13.77
C PRO A 231 -13.21 -14.61 12.97
N LEU A 232 -13.14 -14.55 11.63
CA LEU A 232 -12.93 -15.78 10.88
C LEU A 232 -11.85 -16.56 11.62
N PRO A 233 -11.97 -17.88 11.83
CA PRO A 233 -10.92 -18.63 12.48
C PRO A 233 -9.63 -18.27 11.77
N TRP A 234 -8.78 -17.49 12.46
CA TRP A 234 -7.44 -17.25 12.02
C TRP A 234 -6.90 -18.66 11.89
N ARG A 235 -6.57 -19.07 10.66
CA ARG A 235 -5.75 -20.26 10.52
C ARG A 235 -4.42 -19.87 11.13
N GLU A 236 -4.22 -20.19 12.42
CA GLU A 236 -2.91 -20.13 13.08
C GLU A 236 -1.87 -20.84 12.24
N GLU A 237 -2.31 -21.86 11.51
CA GLU A 237 -1.67 -22.37 10.32
C GLU A 237 -1.74 -21.32 9.20
N GLY A 238 -0.82 -20.34 9.21
CA GLY A 238 -0.30 -19.82 7.94
C GLY A 238 -0.03 -21.02 7.02
N ILE A 239 -0.23 -20.87 5.69
CA ILE A 239 -0.11 -21.95 4.70
C ILE A 239 0.93 -22.96 5.19
N PRO A 240 0.53 -24.15 5.65
CA PRO A 240 1.43 -25.01 6.39
C PRO A 240 2.60 -25.33 5.48
N VAL A 241 3.74 -24.71 5.75
CA VAL A 241 5.02 -25.16 5.22
C VAL A 241 5.27 -26.45 5.96
N ARG A 242 4.75 -27.56 5.43
CA ARG A 242 5.11 -28.90 5.87
C ARG A 242 6.62 -29.00 5.73
N ARG A 243 7.33 -28.78 6.83
CA ARG A 243 8.67 -29.31 7.04
C ARG A 243 8.48 -30.78 7.44
N GLU A 244 7.95 -31.58 6.52
CA GLU A 244 8.24 -33.00 6.61
C GLU A 244 9.75 -33.13 6.37
N PRO A 245 10.49 -33.85 7.22
CA PRO A 245 11.86 -34.22 6.89
C PRO A 245 11.77 -35.07 5.63
N ALA A 246 11.96 -34.44 4.48
CA ALA A 246 11.89 -35.10 3.19
C ALA A 246 12.97 -36.19 3.19
N SER A 247 12.53 -37.44 3.16
CA SER A 247 13.34 -38.53 2.64
C SER A 247 13.85 -38.07 1.29
N ARG A 248 15.17 -37.90 1.15
CA ARG A 248 15.82 -37.33 -0.05
C ARG A 248 15.38 -38.13 -1.28
N PRO A 249 14.53 -37.57 -2.16
CA PRO A 249 14.17 -38.24 -3.40
C PRO A 249 15.39 -38.25 -4.34
N GLY A 250 15.42 -39.23 -5.24
CA GLY A 250 16.38 -39.22 -6.36
C GLY A 250 16.25 -37.93 -7.18
N LEU A 251 17.29 -37.58 -7.95
CA LEU A 251 17.34 -36.35 -8.76
C LEU A 251 16.12 -36.18 -9.71
N GLU A 252 15.47 -37.27 -10.12
CA GLU A 252 14.32 -37.28 -11.05
C GLU A 252 12.94 -37.13 -10.38
N GLU A 253 12.85 -37.21 -9.04
CA GLU A 253 11.58 -37.15 -8.29
C GLU A 253 11.39 -35.82 -7.53
N ARG A 254 12.30 -34.85 -7.70
CA ARG A 254 12.23 -33.58 -6.99
C ARG A 254 11.12 -32.70 -7.57
N PRO A 255 10.20 -32.16 -6.75
CA PRO A 255 9.22 -31.20 -7.23
C PRO A 255 9.92 -29.98 -7.82
N GLY A 256 9.50 -29.58 -9.03
CA GLY A 256 9.98 -28.36 -9.68
C GLY A 256 9.39 -27.12 -9.01
N VAL A 257 10.25 -26.16 -8.67
CA VAL A 257 9.83 -24.88 -8.08
C VAL A 257 10.49 -23.75 -8.85
N THR A 258 9.67 -22.87 -9.44
CA THR A 258 10.14 -21.66 -10.12
C THR A 258 9.97 -20.45 -9.20
N ILE A 259 11.03 -19.67 -9.04
CA ILE A 259 11.04 -18.43 -8.27
C ILE A 259 11.22 -17.28 -9.25
N VAL A 260 10.17 -16.46 -9.40
CA VAL A 260 10.18 -15.28 -10.25
C VAL A 260 10.65 -14.07 -9.44
N VAL A 261 11.67 -13.37 -9.94
CA VAL A 261 12.28 -12.21 -9.31
C VAL A 261 12.14 -11.00 -10.25
N PRO A 262 11.15 -10.13 -10.02
CA PRO A 262 11.05 -8.86 -10.76
C PRO A 262 12.15 -7.90 -10.30
N CYS A 263 12.81 -7.25 -11.26
CA CYS A 263 13.89 -6.29 -11.02
C CYS A 263 13.59 -4.97 -11.74
N TYR A 264 13.73 -3.85 -11.04
CA TYR A 264 13.69 -2.51 -11.64
C TYR A 264 14.62 -1.56 -10.89
N ASN A 265 15.71 -1.14 -11.54
CA ASN A 265 16.73 -0.28 -10.94
C ASN A 265 17.32 -0.86 -9.62
N GLU A 266 17.70 -2.13 -9.64
CA GLU A 266 18.18 -2.92 -8.49
C GLU A 266 19.70 -3.21 -8.55
N GLU A 267 20.48 -2.51 -9.37
CA GLU A 267 21.92 -2.79 -9.61
C GLU A 267 22.71 -3.03 -8.32
N GLN A 268 22.49 -2.19 -7.31
CA GLN A 268 23.19 -2.26 -6.02
C GLN A 268 22.74 -3.46 -5.16
N GLY A 269 21.49 -3.91 -5.32
CA GLY A 269 20.90 -5.01 -4.55
C GLY A 269 21.24 -6.41 -5.08
N LEU A 270 21.57 -6.53 -6.36
CA LEU A 270 21.73 -7.83 -7.03
C LEU A 270 22.86 -8.70 -6.46
N THR A 271 23.93 -8.09 -5.95
CA THR A 271 25.02 -8.86 -5.31
C THR A 271 24.55 -9.55 -4.04
N TYR A 272 23.72 -8.86 -3.23
CA TYR A 272 23.13 -9.46 -2.04
C TYR A 272 22.11 -10.53 -2.39
N LEU A 273 21.30 -10.29 -3.42
CA LEU A 273 20.35 -11.26 -3.94
C LEU A 273 21.07 -12.55 -4.39
N ALA A 274 22.16 -12.44 -5.15
CA ALA A 274 22.93 -13.60 -5.61
C ALA A 274 23.42 -14.48 -4.46
N ASN A 275 23.94 -13.88 -3.39
CA ASN A 275 24.35 -14.60 -2.19
C ASN A 275 23.16 -15.28 -1.49
N THR A 276 22.00 -14.62 -1.46
CA THR A 276 20.78 -15.16 -0.85
C THR A 276 20.25 -16.36 -1.63
N LEU A 277 20.19 -16.26 -2.95
CA LEU A 277 19.73 -17.35 -3.82
C LEU A 277 20.70 -18.54 -3.78
N THR A 278 22.01 -18.29 -3.71
CA THR A 278 23.01 -19.36 -3.56
C THR A 278 22.78 -20.15 -2.27
N ARG A 279 22.49 -19.49 -1.14
CA ARG A 279 22.13 -20.18 0.12
C ARG A 279 20.82 -20.94 0.01
N LEU A 280 19.83 -20.37 -0.67
CA LEU A 280 18.55 -21.05 -0.91
C LEU A 280 18.76 -22.33 -1.73
N GLU A 281 19.60 -22.29 -2.75
CA GLU A 281 19.98 -23.47 -3.55
C GLU A 281 20.70 -24.53 -2.71
N GLU A 282 21.64 -24.11 -1.84
CA GLU A 282 22.34 -25.02 -0.92
C GLU A 282 21.38 -25.70 0.07
N GLU A 283 20.42 -24.95 0.62
CA GLU A 283 19.47 -25.46 1.62
C GLU A 283 18.36 -26.31 1.00
N LEU A 284 17.81 -25.88 -0.14
CA LEU A 284 16.59 -26.46 -0.72
C LEU A 284 16.83 -27.27 -2.00
N GLY A 285 17.97 -27.10 -2.68
CA GLY A 285 18.26 -27.79 -3.94
C GLY A 285 18.35 -29.31 -3.80
N GLY A 286 18.61 -29.82 -2.59
CA GLY A 286 18.53 -31.26 -2.28
C GLY A 286 17.10 -31.81 -2.23
N THR A 287 16.09 -30.94 -2.08
CA THR A 287 14.67 -31.30 -1.93
C THR A 287 13.86 -30.92 -3.18
N TYR A 288 14.18 -29.78 -3.80
CA TYR A 288 13.45 -29.20 -4.93
C TYR A 288 14.37 -29.03 -6.14
N ALA A 289 13.80 -29.15 -7.34
CA ALA A 289 14.46 -28.71 -8.57
C ALA A 289 14.15 -27.21 -8.77
N LEU A 290 15.05 -26.35 -8.31
CA LEU A 290 14.86 -24.89 -8.30
C LEU A 290 15.21 -24.27 -9.65
N HIS A 291 14.31 -23.44 -10.17
CA HIS A 291 14.53 -22.58 -11.33
C HIS A 291 14.28 -21.12 -10.95
N PHE A 292 15.15 -20.21 -11.36
CA PHE A 292 15.04 -18.79 -11.08
C PHE A 292 14.76 -18.03 -12.37
N VAL A 293 13.71 -17.22 -12.40
CA VAL A 293 13.39 -16.36 -13.53
C VAL A 293 13.51 -14.91 -13.08
N PHE A 294 14.48 -14.20 -13.60
CA PHE A 294 14.65 -12.77 -13.37
C PHE A 294 13.96 -12.01 -14.49
N VAL A 295 13.14 -11.03 -14.13
CA VAL A 295 12.49 -10.18 -15.12
C VAL A 295 12.95 -8.74 -14.89
N ASP A 296 13.87 -8.27 -15.74
CA ASP A 296 14.27 -6.86 -15.79
C ASP A 296 13.15 -6.05 -16.42
N ASP A 297 12.41 -5.34 -15.59
CA ASP A 297 11.22 -4.56 -15.95
C ASP A 297 11.61 -3.19 -16.50
N GLY A 298 12.46 -3.16 -17.53
CA GLY A 298 12.90 -1.95 -18.21
C GLY A 298 13.76 -1.02 -17.35
N SER A 299 14.74 -1.57 -16.62
CA SER A 299 15.65 -0.77 -15.80
C SER A 299 16.44 0.26 -16.63
N SER A 300 16.70 1.41 -16.00
CA SER A 300 17.47 2.53 -16.56
C SER A 300 18.90 2.64 -16.00
N ASP A 301 19.24 1.81 -15.01
CA ASP A 301 20.57 1.71 -14.42
C ASP A 301 21.33 0.46 -14.93
N GLY A 302 22.38 0.02 -14.23
CA GLY A 302 23.15 -1.17 -14.60
C GLY A 302 22.50 -2.52 -14.28
N THR A 303 21.20 -2.58 -13.91
CA THR A 303 20.52 -3.81 -13.47
C THR A 303 20.64 -4.94 -14.48
N GLY A 304 20.29 -4.73 -15.75
CA GLY A 304 20.35 -5.78 -16.78
C GLY A 304 21.75 -6.34 -16.97
N ALA A 305 22.77 -5.48 -17.04
CA ALA A 305 24.17 -5.90 -17.14
C ALA A 305 24.64 -6.66 -15.88
N ALA A 306 24.18 -6.26 -14.70
CA ALA A 306 24.48 -6.94 -13.45
C ALA A 306 23.78 -8.30 -13.34
N LEU A 307 22.55 -8.44 -13.83
CA LEU A 307 21.83 -9.72 -13.91
C LEU A 307 22.59 -10.70 -14.79
N GLU A 308 22.97 -10.29 -16.00
CA GLU A 308 23.75 -11.12 -16.92
C GLU A 308 25.08 -11.56 -16.32
N ARG A 309 25.81 -10.61 -15.71
CA ARG A 309 27.09 -10.89 -15.05
C ARG A 309 26.99 -11.86 -13.89
N LEU A 310 25.93 -11.79 -13.09
CA LEU A 310 25.78 -12.60 -11.87
C LEU A 310 25.10 -13.95 -12.12
N PHE A 311 24.18 -14.00 -13.08
CA PHE A 311 23.25 -15.12 -13.25
C PHE A 311 23.22 -15.71 -14.67
N GLY A 312 23.61 -14.99 -15.72
CA GLY A 312 23.44 -15.42 -17.12
C GLY A 312 24.18 -16.71 -17.49
N GLY A 313 25.23 -17.07 -16.76
CA GLY A 313 25.97 -18.33 -16.95
C GLY A 313 25.43 -19.53 -16.16
N ARG A 314 24.37 -19.37 -15.36
CA ARG A 314 23.86 -20.42 -14.48
C ARG A 314 22.73 -21.21 -15.19
N PRO A 315 22.81 -22.55 -15.23
CA PRO A 315 21.91 -23.37 -16.06
C PRO A 315 20.45 -23.39 -15.59
N ASN A 316 20.18 -23.03 -14.34
CA ASN A 316 18.84 -22.96 -13.75
C ASN A 316 18.34 -21.52 -13.56
N HIS A 317 18.94 -20.56 -14.26
CA HIS A 317 18.56 -19.15 -14.23
C HIS A 317 18.13 -18.73 -15.63
N THR A 318 16.98 -18.05 -15.72
CA THR A 318 16.48 -17.42 -16.93
C THR A 318 16.38 -15.92 -16.68
N ILE A 319 16.85 -15.11 -17.62
CA ILE A 319 16.73 -13.64 -17.55
C ILE A 319 15.83 -13.21 -18.71
N LEU A 320 14.77 -12.47 -18.38
CA LEU A 320 13.84 -11.85 -19.30
C LEU A 320 13.93 -10.33 -19.13
N THR A 321 13.70 -9.58 -20.19
CA THR A 321 13.77 -8.11 -20.16
C THR A 321 12.56 -7.51 -20.86
N HIS A 322 11.87 -6.61 -20.17
CA HIS A 322 10.84 -5.78 -20.76
C HIS A 322 11.46 -4.57 -21.48
N PRO A 323 10.88 -4.11 -22.60
CA PRO A 323 11.37 -2.94 -23.32
C PRO A 323 11.18 -1.63 -22.56
N ALA A 324 10.26 -1.59 -21.60
CA ALA A 324 10.00 -0.47 -20.70
C ALA A 324 9.45 -0.99 -19.36
N ASN A 325 9.36 -0.13 -18.34
CA ASN A 325 8.79 -0.50 -17.06
C ASN A 325 7.26 -0.68 -17.16
N GLU A 326 6.82 -1.93 -16.99
CA GLU A 326 5.41 -2.33 -17.01
C GLU A 326 4.85 -2.56 -15.59
N GLY A 327 5.71 -2.51 -14.58
CA GLY A 327 5.41 -2.65 -13.17
C GLY A 327 5.61 -4.08 -12.65
N VAL A 328 5.85 -4.18 -11.34
CA VAL A 328 6.14 -5.45 -10.64
C VAL A 328 5.13 -6.58 -10.92
N ALA A 329 3.85 -6.25 -11.09
CA ALA A 329 2.81 -7.24 -11.38
C ALA A 329 2.93 -7.82 -12.80
N ALA A 330 3.30 -7.00 -13.79
CA ALA A 330 3.56 -7.45 -15.16
C ALA A 330 4.81 -8.33 -15.18
N ALA A 331 5.87 -7.90 -14.50
CA ALA A 331 7.11 -8.67 -14.38
C ALA A 331 6.90 -10.04 -13.71
N ILE A 332 6.03 -10.14 -12.69
CA ILE A 332 5.67 -11.43 -12.08
C ILE A 332 4.87 -12.33 -13.05
N LEU A 333 4.04 -11.76 -13.93
CA LEU A 333 3.25 -12.54 -14.91
C LEU A 333 4.08 -13.01 -16.10
N THR A 334 5.17 -12.32 -16.42
CA THR A 334 6.08 -12.68 -17.51
C THR A 334 6.96 -13.89 -17.17
N GLY A 335 7.36 -14.04 -15.91
CA GLY A 335 8.21 -15.14 -15.44
C GLY A 335 7.46 -16.39 -15.04
#